data_AF-A0A177TTI8-F1
#
_entry.id   AF-A0A177TTI8-F1
#
_cell.length_a   1.000
_cell.length_b   1.000
_cell.length_c   1.000
_cell.angle_alpha   90.00
_cell.angle_beta   90.00
_cell.angle_gamma   90.00
#
_symmetry.space_group_name_H-M   'P 1'
#
loop_
_entity.id
_entity.type
_entity.pdbx_description
1 polymer ?
#
loop_
_entity_poly.entity_id
_entity_poly.type
_entity_poly.pdbx_seq_one_letter_code
_entity_poly.pdbx_strand_id
1 'polypeptide(L)'
;MYTRHRESGVNDDSSWHKGQSYRRKRLIKIAIAAIVFLIVLAVALGAGLGIGLRKSDNNRPHVKPVNFPTDGLDLSSRSLQTRGYFYTSPEDSSSAPIFNWTSGGFTFKTYSNDTTKADIIVNTSLPIQQIDGFGAALTDSAAYTFFQLKQSNMTIYNQTLNSLFNIRTGIPILRIPLGSSDFSLQEYVFAPNAPPGDILAQAIASPKNITNALQSAGFGLGVANDYLIPVLRDIIAIRPQLKVMFSPWSPPAWTKTGGSLSGGSIIPSFVPLVAQYYVMSIKAFVDAGIPAWSMTLQNEPGFAAKYPSTIVDSPTQSQLASTIRALLPAYNLSNMKIFAHDHNFALWQDAADIVNLNSSAIDGIAWHAYKGDASQISQFRANITTLSLETHMTEFTGTTSDSKTRWDSQKYWLESVYFPMLNQYARSVEIWNIALDPKNGPRLKSAYCSNCVGGLQISTPDHFADPWVQVQAQYLTMAHFDAAAVDLSTVGGGPAYRALTIQQPNSVTNSSSNMTCITSQGFAAALKGDKLGPSNAMTTDTVFSRRVGLVLYNSCGDAQNLALNIDGRATTFNTRPGLTSLVWVAP
;
A
#
# COMPACT_ATOMS: atom_id res chain seq x y z
N MET A 1 67.29 -49.46 -56.98
CA MET A 1 68.28 -50.53 -56.77
C MET A 1 68.31 -50.82 -55.27
N TYR A 2 68.17 -52.09 -54.91
CA TYR A 2 68.00 -52.64 -53.54
C TYR A 2 69.24 -52.46 -52.64
N THR A 3 69.05 -52.29 -51.32
CA THR A 3 69.75 -52.95 -50.15
C THR A 3 69.31 -52.27 -48.83
N ARG A 4 68.52 -52.89 -47.91
CA ARG A 4 68.82 -53.81 -46.75
C ARG A 4 69.76 -53.20 -45.69
N HIS A 5 69.61 -53.23 -44.35
CA HIS A 5 68.89 -54.03 -43.30
C HIS A 5 68.77 -53.17 -42.00
N ARG A 6 67.70 -53.20 -41.15
CA ARG A 6 67.45 -54.02 -39.91
C ARG A 6 68.69 -54.20 -38.99
N GLU A 7 68.69 -54.12 -37.65
CA GLU A 7 67.73 -53.96 -36.53
C GLU A 7 68.58 -53.93 -35.23
N SER A 8 68.14 -53.27 -34.14
CA SER A 8 68.22 -53.71 -32.72
C SER A 8 68.25 -52.50 -31.77
N GLY A 9 67.30 -52.49 -30.83
CA GLY A 9 67.16 -51.49 -29.79
C GLY A 9 67.70 -51.94 -28.43
N VAL A 10 67.83 -50.97 -27.52
CA VAL A 10 67.78 -51.15 -26.06
C VAL A 10 67.13 -49.89 -25.45
N ASN A 11 66.12 -50.12 -24.61
CA ASN A 11 65.35 -49.17 -23.77
C ASN A 11 66.26 -48.26 -22.91
N ASP A 12 66.00 -46.96 -22.74
CA ASP A 12 64.92 -46.29 -22.00
C ASP A 12 64.88 -46.64 -20.49
N ASP A 13 65.32 -45.70 -19.63
CA ASP A 13 64.78 -45.54 -18.26
C ASP A 13 65.30 -44.33 -17.44
N SER A 14 65.61 -43.16 -18.04
CA SER A 14 66.13 -42.03 -17.23
C SER A 14 65.50 -40.66 -17.45
N SER A 15 64.45 -40.53 -18.27
CA SER A 15 63.85 -39.21 -18.56
C SER A 15 62.47 -38.99 -17.94
N TRP A 16 61.74 -40.05 -17.59
CA TRP A 16 60.34 -39.94 -17.13
C TRP A 16 60.18 -39.42 -15.69
N HIS A 17 61.14 -39.69 -14.80
CA HIS A 17 61.05 -39.30 -13.38
C HIS A 17 61.38 -37.82 -13.08
N LYS A 18 62.10 -37.11 -13.96
CA LYS A 18 62.43 -35.68 -13.72
C LYS A 18 61.30 -34.71 -14.11
N GLY A 19 60.48 -35.05 -15.11
CA GLY A 19 59.35 -34.21 -15.56
C GLY A 19 58.15 -34.20 -14.60
N GLN A 20 57.84 -35.35 -13.98
CA GLN A 20 56.75 -35.44 -13.00
C GLN A 20 57.08 -34.75 -11.67
N SER A 21 58.33 -34.76 -11.23
CA SER A 21 58.79 -34.07 -10.02
C SER A 21 58.61 -32.54 -10.12
N TYR A 22 58.90 -31.96 -11.30
CA TYR A 22 58.75 -30.52 -11.51
C TYR A 22 57.28 -30.06 -11.57
N ARG A 23 56.41 -30.85 -12.23
CA ARG A 23 54.96 -30.58 -12.25
C ARG A 23 54.31 -30.76 -10.88
N ARG A 24 54.69 -31.80 -10.11
CA ARG A 24 54.22 -31.97 -8.72
C ARG A 24 54.66 -30.81 -7.83
N LYS A 25 55.92 -30.38 -7.89
CA LYS A 25 56.41 -29.23 -7.11
C LYS A 25 55.70 -27.93 -7.48
N ARG A 26 55.34 -27.73 -8.75
CA ARG A 26 54.60 -26.54 -9.20
C ARG A 26 53.13 -26.58 -8.74
N LEU A 27 52.47 -27.73 -8.82
CA LEU A 27 51.10 -27.91 -8.34
C LEU A 27 51.02 -27.79 -6.81
N ILE A 28 52.00 -28.33 -6.07
CA ILE A 28 52.11 -28.17 -4.62
C ILE A 28 52.32 -26.69 -4.26
N LYS A 29 53.17 -25.95 -4.99
CA LYS A 29 53.34 -24.51 -4.77
C LYS A 29 52.06 -23.70 -5.04
N ILE A 30 51.29 -24.05 -6.08
CA ILE A 30 50.01 -23.39 -6.38
C ILE A 30 48.97 -23.73 -5.31
N ALA A 31 48.91 -24.99 -4.86
CA ALA A 31 48.00 -25.40 -3.78
C ALA A 31 48.35 -24.71 -2.45
N ILE A 32 49.64 -24.61 -2.10
CA ILE A 32 50.09 -23.88 -0.92
C ILE A 32 49.75 -22.39 -1.05
N ALA A 33 49.97 -21.77 -2.22
CA ALA A 33 49.62 -20.37 -2.44
C ALA A 33 48.11 -20.13 -2.33
N ALA A 34 47.28 -21.04 -2.84
CA ALA A 34 45.82 -20.97 -2.71
C ALA A 34 45.35 -21.15 -1.26
N ILE A 35 45.95 -22.08 -0.52
CA ILE A 35 45.65 -22.29 0.90
C ILE A 35 46.09 -21.09 1.73
N VAL A 36 47.28 -20.53 1.48
CA VAL A 36 47.75 -19.31 2.16
C VAL A 36 46.84 -18.13 1.81
N PHE A 37 46.41 -17.99 0.56
CA PHE A 37 45.46 -16.95 0.16
C PHE A 37 44.10 -17.12 0.87
N LEU A 38 43.59 -18.34 0.97
CA LEU A 38 42.34 -18.63 1.70
C LEU A 38 42.48 -18.41 3.21
N ILE A 39 43.63 -18.73 3.81
CA ILE A 39 43.90 -18.46 5.22
C ILE A 39 44.02 -16.95 5.45
N VAL A 40 44.70 -16.21 4.58
CA VAL A 40 44.78 -14.74 4.67
C VAL A 40 43.41 -14.11 4.44
N LEU A 41 42.59 -14.63 3.53
CA LEU A 41 41.20 -14.18 3.33
C LEU A 41 40.32 -14.50 4.54
N ALA A 42 40.46 -15.68 5.15
CA ALA A 42 39.74 -16.09 6.35
C ALA A 42 40.20 -15.31 7.60
N VAL A 43 41.48 -14.94 7.69
CA VAL A 43 42.03 -14.07 8.74
C VAL A 43 41.66 -12.62 8.48
N ALA A 44 41.56 -12.15 7.23
CA ALA A 44 41.10 -10.80 6.90
C ALA A 44 39.58 -10.65 7.11
N LEU A 45 38.79 -11.67 6.77
CA LEU A 45 37.35 -11.75 7.09
C LEU A 45 37.15 -11.94 8.61
N GLY A 46 37.97 -12.77 9.25
CA GLY A 46 37.94 -13.01 10.69
C GLY A 46 38.45 -11.84 11.53
N ALA A 47 39.38 -11.02 11.02
CA ALA A 47 39.81 -9.77 11.63
C ALA A 47 38.88 -8.61 11.26
N GLY A 48 38.26 -8.61 10.08
CA GLY A 48 37.19 -7.68 9.71
C GLY A 48 35.91 -7.90 10.52
N LEU A 49 35.61 -9.15 10.88
CA LEU A 49 34.53 -9.53 11.80
C LEU A 49 34.96 -9.47 13.28
N GLY A 50 36.24 -9.67 13.58
CA GLY A 50 36.80 -9.78 14.94
C GLY A 50 37.32 -8.48 15.55
N ILE A 51 37.70 -7.48 14.75
CA ILE A 51 38.00 -6.11 15.22
C ILE A 51 36.68 -5.33 15.48
N GLY A 52 35.53 -5.95 15.19
CA GLY A 52 34.21 -5.55 15.65
C GLY A 52 33.74 -6.22 16.95
N LEU A 53 34.55 -7.05 17.62
CA LEU A 53 34.23 -7.56 18.96
C LEU A 53 34.48 -6.48 20.01
N ARG A 54 33.62 -5.47 19.93
CA ARG A 54 33.47 -4.39 20.90
C ARG A 54 33.12 -5.02 22.24
N LYS A 55 33.97 -4.79 23.25
CA LYS A 55 33.64 -4.95 24.68
C LYS A 55 32.18 -4.58 24.90
N SER A 56 31.44 -5.41 25.64
CA SER A 56 30.11 -5.07 26.14
C SER A 56 30.21 -3.71 26.83
N ASP A 57 29.74 -2.70 26.13
CA ASP A 57 29.71 -1.32 26.56
C ASP A 57 28.35 -1.19 27.24
N ASN A 58 28.33 -1.36 28.56
CA ASN A 58 27.13 -1.19 29.40
C ASN A 58 26.59 0.25 29.38
N ASN A 59 27.12 1.11 28.51
CA ASN A 59 26.76 2.50 28.27
C ASN A 59 26.19 2.76 26.85
N ARG A 60 25.84 1.73 26.06
CA ARG A 60 24.98 1.98 24.88
C ARG A 60 23.62 2.49 25.39
N PRO A 61 23.09 3.63 24.90
CA PRO A 61 21.72 3.99 25.19
C PRO A 61 20.86 2.80 24.79
N HIS A 62 20.11 2.26 25.75
CA HIS A 62 19.08 1.28 25.47
C HIS A 62 18.23 1.81 24.33
N VAL A 63 18.05 0.97 23.30
CA VAL A 63 17.11 1.13 22.18
C VAL A 63 15.95 2.00 22.65
N LYS A 64 15.80 3.22 22.11
CA LYS A 64 14.55 3.97 22.34
C LYS A 64 13.45 3.04 21.85
N PRO A 65 12.52 2.58 22.71
CA PRO A 65 11.43 1.74 22.26
C PRO A 65 10.72 2.50 21.14
N VAL A 66 10.49 1.83 20.02
CA VAL A 66 9.47 2.33 19.11
C VAL A 66 8.18 2.17 19.86
N ASN A 67 7.59 3.28 20.30
CA ASN A 67 6.28 3.30 20.89
C ASN A 67 5.28 3.45 19.74
N PHE A 68 4.91 2.34 19.10
CA PHE A 68 3.75 2.38 18.23
C PHE A 68 2.52 2.65 19.10
N PRO A 69 1.56 3.45 18.60
CA PRO A 69 0.33 3.70 19.34
C PRO A 69 -0.47 2.45 19.71
N THR A 70 -0.19 1.32 19.04
CA THR A 70 -0.82 0.01 19.28
C THR A 70 -0.06 -0.89 20.24
N ASP A 71 1.07 -0.46 20.79
CA ASP A 71 1.84 -1.29 21.71
C ASP A 71 1.06 -1.64 22.97
N GLY A 72 1.06 -2.93 23.33
CA GLY A 72 0.30 -3.45 24.47
C GLY A 72 -1.19 -3.66 24.21
N LEU A 73 -1.72 -3.36 23.01
CA LEU A 73 -3.09 -3.70 22.66
C LEU A 73 -3.23 -5.19 22.30
N ASP A 74 -4.38 -5.78 22.64
CA ASP A 74 -4.81 -7.03 22.02
C ASP A 74 -5.11 -6.76 20.54
N LEU A 75 -4.30 -7.36 19.65
CA LEU A 75 -4.43 -7.27 18.20
C LEU A 75 -5.03 -8.55 17.59
N SER A 76 -5.51 -9.48 18.43
CA SER A 76 -6.22 -10.69 17.98
C SER A 76 -7.65 -10.37 17.52
N SER A 77 -8.30 -11.31 16.83
CA SER A 77 -9.70 -11.17 16.42
C SER A 77 -10.68 -10.96 17.58
N ARG A 78 -10.34 -11.40 18.81
CA ARG A 78 -11.16 -11.17 20.02
C ARG A 78 -11.31 -9.68 20.34
N SER A 79 -10.26 -8.91 20.07
CA SER A 79 -10.25 -7.47 20.30
C SER A 79 -11.31 -6.71 19.48
N LEU A 80 -11.75 -7.27 18.36
CA LEU A 80 -12.73 -6.66 17.46
C LEU A 80 -14.11 -6.47 18.12
N GLN A 81 -14.40 -7.23 19.17
CA GLN A 81 -15.64 -7.13 19.95
C GLN A 81 -15.51 -6.18 21.15
N THR A 82 -14.31 -5.68 21.43
CA THR A 82 -14.07 -4.83 22.60
C THR A 82 -14.59 -3.41 22.35
N ARG A 83 -15.47 -2.94 23.23
CA ARG A 83 -15.95 -1.56 23.21
C ARG A 83 -14.89 -0.60 23.74
N GLY A 84 -14.73 0.54 23.09
CA GLY A 84 -13.86 1.62 23.53
C GLY A 84 -13.65 2.65 22.45
N TYR A 85 -12.59 3.44 22.58
CA TYR A 85 -12.25 4.45 21.59
C TYR A 85 -10.74 4.67 21.49
N PHE A 86 -10.30 5.06 20.29
CA PHE A 86 -8.97 5.61 20.03
C PHE A 86 -9.05 7.13 20.04
N TYR A 87 -8.08 7.81 20.65
CA TYR A 87 -8.01 9.27 20.69
C TYR A 87 -6.64 9.80 20.29
N THR A 88 -6.64 10.83 19.44
CA THR A 88 -5.46 11.61 19.08
C THR A 88 -5.69 13.08 19.42
N SER A 89 -4.85 13.60 20.31
CA SER A 89 -4.85 15.02 20.73
C SER A 89 -4.37 15.94 19.60
N PRO A 90 -4.81 17.21 19.56
CA PRO A 90 -4.26 18.24 18.69
C PRO A 90 -2.87 18.74 19.11
N GLU A 91 -2.41 18.41 20.32
CA GLU A 91 -1.14 18.92 20.85
C GLU A 91 0.07 18.13 20.33
N ASP A 92 1.16 18.83 20.00
CA ASP A 92 2.44 18.24 19.62
C ASP A 92 3.41 18.14 20.82
N SER A 93 2.90 17.69 21.97
CA SER A 93 3.70 17.40 23.16
C SER A 93 4.02 15.91 23.27
N SER A 94 5.16 15.56 23.87
CA SER A 94 5.53 14.15 24.09
C SER A 94 4.60 13.40 25.04
N SER A 95 3.81 14.14 25.85
CA SER A 95 2.77 13.60 26.73
C SER A 95 1.39 13.55 26.08
N ALA A 96 1.21 14.11 24.88
CA ALA A 96 -0.07 14.13 24.20
C ALA A 96 -0.49 12.69 23.85
N PRO A 97 -1.75 12.30 24.10
CA PRO A 97 -2.23 11.00 23.66
C PRO A 97 -2.31 10.97 22.13
N ILE A 98 -1.57 10.05 21.51
CA ILE A 98 -1.55 9.83 20.06
C ILE A 98 -2.11 8.43 19.80
N PHE A 99 -3.24 8.37 19.10
CA PHE A 99 -3.98 7.14 18.80
C PHE A 99 -4.11 6.19 20.00
N ASN A 100 -4.35 6.77 21.18
CA ASN A 100 -4.38 6.05 22.44
C ASN A 100 -5.72 5.34 22.64
N TRP A 101 -5.70 4.06 23.00
CA TRP A 101 -6.88 3.26 23.26
C TRP A 101 -7.40 3.43 24.70
N THR A 102 -8.69 3.66 24.86
CA THR A 102 -9.42 3.56 26.13
C THR A 102 -10.53 2.52 26.02
N SER A 103 -10.54 1.54 26.91
CA SER A 103 -11.62 0.56 27.03
C SER A 103 -12.87 1.20 27.64
N GLY A 104 -14.05 0.95 27.07
CA GLY A 104 -15.31 1.52 27.54
C GLY A 104 -15.42 3.03 27.30
N GLY A 105 -15.77 3.79 28.35
CA GLY A 105 -15.94 5.25 28.28
C GLY A 105 -17.32 5.75 27.80
N PHE A 106 -18.21 4.83 27.42
CA PHE A 106 -19.61 5.12 27.11
C PHE A 106 -20.50 3.90 27.36
N THR A 107 -21.75 4.15 27.72
CA THR A 107 -22.74 3.13 28.09
C THR A 107 -24.05 3.40 27.39
N PHE A 108 -24.52 2.41 26.65
CA PHE A 108 -25.81 2.47 25.98
C PHE A 108 -26.96 2.36 26.97
N LYS A 109 -27.94 3.24 26.80
CA LYS A 109 -29.25 3.15 27.47
C LYS A 109 -30.12 2.11 26.77
N THR A 110 -31.27 1.83 27.39
CA THR A 110 -32.33 1.02 26.78
C THR A 110 -32.75 1.60 25.43
N TYR A 111 -33.17 0.72 24.52
CA TYR A 111 -33.69 1.12 23.22
C TYR A 111 -34.82 2.15 23.36
N SER A 112 -34.77 3.16 22.50
CA SER A 112 -35.80 4.17 22.31
C SER A 112 -35.80 4.61 20.85
N ASN A 113 -36.99 4.68 20.26
CA ASN A 113 -37.18 5.27 18.94
C ASN A 113 -37.15 6.81 18.95
N ASP A 114 -37.06 7.44 20.13
CA ASP A 114 -36.92 8.88 20.27
C ASP A 114 -35.47 9.31 19.97
N THR A 115 -35.28 9.85 18.77
CA THR A 115 -34.01 10.45 18.33
C THR A 115 -33.99 11.97 18.47
N THR A 116 -35.04 12.60 18.99
CA THR A 116 -35.17 14.07 19.04
C THR A 116 -34.12 14.74 19.93
N LYS A 117 -33.52 13.97 20.84
CA LYS A 117 -32.49 14.41 21.78
C LYS A 117 -31.06 14.07 21.35
N ALA A 118 -30.87 13.41 20.21
CA ALA A 118 -29.55 13.04 19.72
C ALA A 118 -28.92 14.20 18.93
N ASP A 119 -27.64 14.47 19.17
CA ASP A 119 -26.84 15.36 18.32
C ASP A 119 -26.33 14.60 17.07
N ILE A 120 -25.99 13.31 17.25
CA ILE A 120 -25.54 12.42 16.17
C ILE A 120 -26.34 11.13 16.20
N ILE A 121 -26.90 10.75 15.06
CA ILE A 121 -27.60 9.48 14.85
C ILE A 121 -26.77 8.62 13.88
N VAL A 122 -26.46 7.38 14.28
CA VAL A 122 -25.88 6.34 13.41
C VAL A 122 -26.94 5.28 13.17
N ASN A 123 -27.36 5.13 11.92
CA ASN A 123 -28.30 4.09 11.49
C ASN A 123 -27.57 3.06 10.63
N THR A 124 -27.32 1.89 11.21
CA THR A 124 -26.59 0.79 10.57
C THR A 124 -27.50 -0.10 9.72
N SER A 125 -28.82 0.09 9.80
CA SER A 125 -29.80 -0.58 8.94
C SER A 125 -29.86 0.02 7.53
N LEU A 126 -29.19 1.16 7.30
CA LEU A 126 -29.09 1.85 6.03
C LEU A 126 -27.61 1.92 5.59
N PRO A 127 -27.03 0.81 5.10
CA PRO A 127 -25.69 0.83 4.52
C PRO A 127 -25.68 1.68 3.23
N ILE A 128 -24.65 2.50 3.06
CA ILE A 128 -24.50 3.38 1.90
C ILE A 128 -23.57 2.71 0.87
N GLN A 129 -22.26 2.94 0.94
CA GLN A 129 -21.27 2.23 0.14
C GLN A 129 -20.49 1.24 1.00
N GLN A 130 -20.05 0.14 0.39
CA GLN A 130 -19.04 -0.74 0.99
C GLN A 130 -17.73 0.03 1.17
N ILE A 131 -17.02 -0.21 2.26
CA ILE A 131 -15.68 0.31 2.50
C ILE A 131 -14.69 -0.82 2.28
N ASP A 132 -13.81 -0.63 1.30
CA ASP A 132 -12.73 -1.58 1.05
C ASP A 132 -11.58 -1.40 2.02
N GLY A 133 -11.41 -0.19 2.54
CA GLY A 133 -10.44 0.15 3.55
C GLY A 133 -9.67 1.45 3.27
N PHE A 134 -8.76 1.81 4.17
CA PHE A 134 -7.89 2.96 4.02
C PHE A 134 -6.46 2.44 3.86
N GLY A 135 -5.72 2.99 2.90
CA GLY A 135 -4.52 2.33 2.38
C GLY A 135 -3.32 3.22 2.26
N ALA A 136 -2.22 2.60 1.82
CA ALA A 136 -1.00 3.31 1.49
C ALA A 136 -0.30 2.61 0.32
N ALA A 137 0.58 3.32 -0.38
CA ALA A 137 1.46 2.68 -1.35
C ALA A 137 2.73 2.11 -0.69
N LEU A 138 3.04 0.86 -1.01
CA LEU A 138 4.35 0.27 -0.75
C LEU A 138 5.20 0.44 -2.01
N THR A 139 5.73 1.65 -2.17
CA THR A 139 6.69 2.00 -3.21
C THR A 139 8.01 1.27 -2.99
N ASP A 140 8.89 1.31 -3.98
CA ASP A 140 10.24 0.75 -3.85
C ASP A 140 11.03 1.41 -2.73
N SER A 141 10.85 2.72 -2.54
CA SER A 141 11.44 3.45 -1.42
C SER A 141 10.95 2.92 -0.07
N ALA A 142 9.64 2.73 0.08
CA ALA A 142 9.06 2.19 1.31
C ALA A 142 9.50 0.75 1.56
N ALA A 143 9.45 -0.11 0.53
CA ALA A 143 9.88 -1.49 0.64
C ALA A 143 11.38 -1.61 0.96
N TYR A 144 12.22 -0.77 0.36
CA TYR A 144 13.65 -0.74 0.65
C TYR A 144 13.94 -0.27 2.07
N THR A 145 13.28 0.78 2.57
CA THR A 145 13.45 1.22 3.96
C THR A 145 13.04 0.14 4.95
N PHE A 146 11.91 -0.54 4.72
CA PHE A 146 11.49 -1.70 5.51
C PHE A 146 12.48 -2.86 5.43
N PHE A 147 12.98 -3.18 4.25
CA PHE A 147 13.96 -4.24 4.06
C PHE A 147 15.27 -3.91 4.81
N GLN A 148 15.72 -2.67 4.78
CA GLN A 148 16.90 -2.25 5.55
C GLN A 148 16.66 -2.28 7.05
N LEU A 149 15.47 -1.92 7.51
CA LEU A 149 15.08 -2.09 8.91
C LEU A 149 15.08 -3.57 9.32
N LYS A 150 14.58 -4.47 8.47
CA LYS A 150 14.62 -5.93 8.69
C LYS A 150 16.06 -6.44 8.89
N GLN A 151 16.98 -5.99 8.04
CA GLN A 151 18.39 -6.38 8.11
C GLN A 151 19.13 -5.76 9.30
N SER A 152 18.74 -4.54 9.70
CA SER A 152 19.33 -3.81 10.81
C SER A 152 18.83 -4.31 12.17
N ASN A 153 17.51 -4.42 12.34
CA ASN A 153 16.85 -4.78 13.59
C ASN A 153 15.51 -5.47 13.34
N MET A 154 15.55 -6.80 13.27
CA MET A 154 14.38 -7.65 13.05
C MET A 154 13.25 -7.43 14.09
N THR A 155 13.59 -7.10 15.34
CA THR A 155 12.58 -6.86 16.38
C THR A 155 11.76 -5.62 16.08
N ILE A 156 12.41 -4.50 15.75
CA ILE A 156 11.73 -3.26 15.40
C ILE A 156 10.92 -3.44 14.10
N TYR A 157 11.49 -4.13 13.12
CA TYR A 157 10.78 -4.50 11.88
C TYR A 157 9.48 -5.26 12.16
N ASN A 158 9.54 -6.34 12.93
CA ASN A 158 8.37 -7.15 13.27
C ASN A 158 7.34 -6.36 14.08
N GLN A 159 7.77 -5.57 15.06
CA GLN A 159 6.86 -4.69 15.83
C GLN A 159 6.16 -3.68 14.92
N THR A 160 6.89 -3.14 13.94
CA THR A 160 6.35 -2.18 12.97
C THR A 160 5.31 -2.82 12.08
N LEU A 161 5.62 -3.94 11.42
CA LEU A 161 4.67 -4.59 10.53
C LEU A 161 3.44 -5.12 11.27
N ASN A 162 3.59 -5.68 12.48
CA ASN A 162 2.46 -6.11 13.28
C ASN A 162 1.55 -4.92 13.66
N SER A 163 2.13 -3.77 14.00
CA SER A 163 1.37 -2.56 14.29
C SER A 163 0.64 -2.04 13.05
N LEU A 164 1.30 -2.05 11.89
CA LEU A 164 0.74 -1.54 10.65
C LEU A 164 -0.33 -2.43 10.02
N PHE A 165 -0.25 -3.75 10.16
CA PHE A 165 -1.05 -4.69 9.36
C PHE A 165 -1.93 -5.65 10.19
N ASN A 166 -2.05 -5.43 11.50
CA ASN A 166 -2.97 -6.22 12.33
C ASN A 166 -4.44 -6.11 11.88
N ILE A 167 -5.28 -7.03 12.36
CA ILE A 167 -6.69 -7.10 11.97
C ILE A 167 -7.56 -5.99 12.57
N ARG A 168 -7.12 -5.36 13.66
CA ARG A 168 -7.94 -4.43 14.47
C ARG A 168 -7.88 -2.99 13.96
N THR A 169 -6.69 -2.51 13.62
CA THR A 169 -6.42 -1.12 13.20
C THR A 169 -5.49 -1.06 11.99
N GLY A 170 -5.07 -2.20 11.48
CA GLY A 170 -4.04 -2.28 10.45
C GLY A 170 -4.59 -2.13 9.03
N ILE A 171 -3.67 -1.75 8.15
CA ILE A 171 -3.89 -1.30 6.78
C ILE A 171 -4.43 -2.46 5.92
N PRO A 172 -5.66 -2.35 5.39
CA PRO A 172 -6.26 -3.34 4.51
C PRO A 172 -5.79 -3.33 3.06
N ILE A 173 -5.31 -2.19 2.56
CA ILE A 173 -5.02 -1.97 1.14
C ILE A 173 -3.57 -1.50 0.96
N LEU A 174 -2.85 -2.13 0.03
CA LEU A 174 -1.57 -1.62 -0.48
C LEU A 174 -1.62 -1.35 -1.98
N ARG A 175 -1.20 -0.15 -2.38
CA ARG A 175 -0.94 0.20 -3.78
C ARG A 175 0.51 -0.10 -4.14
N ILE A 176 0.74 -0.77 -5.27
CA ILE A 176 2.05 -1.25 -5.71
C ILE A 176 2.35 -0.76 -7.13
N PRO A 177 3.45 -0.03 -7.31
CA PRO A 177 4.01 0.23 -8.63
C PRO A 177 4.36 -1.02 -9.43
N LEU A 178 3.91 -1.07 -10.68
CA LEU A 178 4.43 -2.03 -11.67
C LEU A 178 5.65 -1.42 -12.37
N GLY A 179 6.83 -1.87 -11.95
CA GLY A 179 8.11 -1.28 -12.34
C GLY A 179 8.46 -0.07 -11.46
N SER A 180 9.47 0.70 -11.87
CA SER A 180 9.89 1.87 -11.11
C SER A 180 8.87 3.01 -11.18
N SER A 181 8.61 3.66 -10.05
CA SER A 181 7.99 4.99 -9.93
C SER A 181 9.06 6.07 -9.71
N ASP A 182 8.63 7.30 -9.43
CA ASP A 182 9.51 8.36 -8.92
C ASP A 182 10.13 8.00 -7.56
N PHE A 183 9.39 7.30 -6.70
CA PHE A 183 9.85 6.67 -5.45
C PHE A 183 10.42 5.27 -5.69
N SER A 184 11.49 5.23 -6.48
CA SER A 184 12.30 4.05 -6.71
C SER A 184 13.78 4.38 -6.62
N LEU A 185 14.61 3.36 -6.38
CA LEU A 185 16.05 3.53 -6.25
C LEU A 185 16.73 3.75 -7.62
N GLN A 186 16.15 3.17 -8.66
CA GLN A 186 16.58 3.25 -10.05
C GLN A 186 15.38 3.07 -10.98
N GLU A 187 15.53 3.49 -12.24
CA GLU A 187 14.52 3.22 -13.27
C GLU A 187 14.64 1.77 -13.75
N TYR A 188 13.50 1.07 -13.84
CA TYR A 188 13.41 -0.27 -14.41
C TYR A 188 11.98 -0.61 -14.83
N VAL A 189 11.89 -1.61 -15.70
CA VAL A 189 10.66 -2.29 -16.13
C VAL A 189 10.91 -3.78 -16.14
N PHE A 190 9.86 -4.58 -16.19
CA PHE A 190 10.00 -6.04 -16.14
C PHE A 190 10.46 -6.65 -17.46
N ALA A 191 10.31 -5.96 -18.60
CA ALA A 191 10.76 -6.41 -19.93
C ALA A 191 11.66 -5.35 -20.60
N PRO A 192 12.91 -5.16 -20.15
CA PRO A 192 13.72 -3.98 -20.47
C PRO A 192 14.25 -3.93 -21.91
N ASN A 193 14.38 -5.07 -22.61
CA ASN A 193 14.98 -5.11 -23.93
C ASN A 193 13.93 -5.13 -25.03
N ALA A 194 14.21 -4.53 -26.19
CA ALA A 194 13.36 -4.73 -27.36
C ALA A 194 13.49 -6.19 -27.86
N PRO A 195 12.39 -6.88 -28.19
CA PRO A 195 12.47 -8.20 -28.82
C PRO A 195 13.19 -8.11 -30.18
N PRO A 196 13.80 -9.21 -30.67
CA PRO A 196 14.24 -9.32 -32.04
C PRO A 196 13.13 -8.92 -33.03
N GLY A 197 13.48 -8.25 -34.13
CA GLY A 197 12.51 -7.60 -35.01
C GLY A 197 11.50 -8.56 -35.65
N ASP A 198 11.92 -9.78 -35.96
CA ASP A 198 11.05 -10.87 -36.44
C ASP A 198 10.05 -11.34 -35.38
N ILE A 199 10.51 -11.52 -34.14
CA ILE A 199 9.65 -11.88 -33.00
C ILE A 199 8.66 -10.76 -32.69
N LEU A 200 9.11 -9.50 -32.71
CA LEU A 200 8.25 -8.34 -32.50
C LEU A 200 7.19 -8.24 -33.61
N ALA A 201 7.57 -8.41 -34.88
CA ALA A 201 6.63 -8.41 -36.00
C ALA A 201 5.55 -9.50 -35.86
N GLN A 202 5.95 -10.71 -35.43
CA GLN A 202 5.01 -11.80 -35.16
C GLN A 202 4.05 -11.50 -34.01
N ALA A 203 4.50 -10.81 -32.97
CA ALA A 203 3.68 -10.39 -31.83
C ALA A 203 2.66 -9.30 -32.20
N ILE A 204 3.03 -8.34 -33.05
CA ILE A 204 2.11 -7.33 -33.59
C ILE A 204 1.03 -7.99 -34.46
N ALA A 205 1.41 -8.97 -35.28
CA ALA A 205 0.50 -9.65 -36.18
C ALA A 205 -0.46 -10.61 -35.46
N SER A 206 -0.08 -11.16 -34.30
CA SER A 206 -0.92 -12.09 -33.55
C SER A 206 -0.68 -12.03 -32.03
N PRO A 207 -1.74 -11.81 -31.22
CA PRO A 207 -1.62 -11.80 -29.76
C PRO A 207 -1.03 -13.08 -29.15
N LYS A 208 -1.15 -14.23 -29.84
CA LYS A 208 -0.59 -15.51 -29.39
C LYS A 208 0.94 -15.50 -29.25
N ASN A 209 1.62 -14.60 -29.97
CA ASN A 209 3.08 -14.49 -29.97
C ASN A 209 3.61 -13.45 -28.98
N ILE A 210 2.75 -12.66 -28.34
CA ILE A 210 3.17 -11.58 -27.42
C ILE A 210 3.95 -12.12 -26.22
N THR A 211 3.55 -13.25 -25.65
CA THR A 211 4.27 -13.88 -24.53
C THR A 211 5.73 -14.17 -24.90
N ASN A 212 5.97 -14.71 -26.09
CA ASN A 212 7.33 -15.01 -26.58
C ASN A 212 8.13 -13.71 -26.78
N ALA A 213 7.52 -12.66 -27.34
CA ALA A 213 8.16 -11.36 -27.47
C ALA A 213 8.57 -10.78 -26.11
N LEU A 214 7.68 -10.80 -25.11
CA LEU A 214 7.98 -10.32 -23.76
C LEU A 214 9.07 -11.16 -23.09
N GLN A 215 9.07 -12.48 -23.24
CA GLN A 215 10.14 -13.34 -22.74
C GLN A 215 11.49 -13.03 -23.41
N SER A 216 11.51 -12.84 -24.73
CA SER A 216 12.71 -12.45 -25.49
C SER A 216 13.20 -11.04 -25.13
N ALA A 217 12.31 -10.18 -24.67
CA ALA A 217 12.61 -8.86 -24.08
C ALA A 217 13.22 -8.94 -22.66
N GLY A 218 13.37 -10.14 -22.10
CA GLY A 218 13.92 -10.36 -20.76
C GLY A 218 12.89 -10.19 -19.65
N PHE A 219 11.62 -10.54 -19.91
CA PHE A 219 10.55 -10.43 -18.91
C PHE A 219 10.90 -11.13 -17.58
N GLY A 220 10.89 -10.39 -16.47
CA GLY A 220 11.04 -10.90 -15.11
C GLY A 220 10.91 -9.80 -14.06
N LEU A 221 10.57 -10.18 -12.81
CA LEU A 221 10.34 -9.21 -11.72
C LEU A 221 11.61 -8.50 -11.24
N GLY A 222 12.80 -8.97 -11.61
CA GLY A 222 14.08 -8.29 -11.39
C GLY A 222 14.24 -7.76 -9.97
N VAL A 223 14.50 -6.45 -9.87
CA VAL A 223 14.74 -5.69 -8.61
C VAL A 223 13.61 -5.86 -7.58
N ALA A 224 12.36 -6.09 -8.01
CA ALA A 224 11.27 -6.31 -7.08
C ALA A 224 11.47 -7.57 -6.21
N ASN A 225 12.25 -8.56 -6.67
CA ASN A 225 12.60 -9.74 -5.88
C ASN A 225 13.55 -9.43 -4.71
N ASP A 226 14.30 -8.33 -4.79
CA ASP A 226 15.38 -8.05 -3.83
C ASP A 226 14.85 -7.51 -2.50
N TYR A 227 13.79 -6.69 -2.55
CA TYR A 227 13.21 -6.06 -1.35
C TYR A 227 11.68 -6.02 -1.34
N LEU A 228 11.02 -5.74 -2.48
CA LEU A 228 9.56 -5.54 -2.52
C LEU A 228 8.78 -6.82 -2.22
N ILE A 229 9.07 -7.90 -2.94
CA ILE A 229 8.40 -9.19 -2.75
C ILE A 229 8.68 -9.78 -1.37
N PRO A 230 9.93 -9.81 -0.84
CA PRO A 230 10.18 -10.25 0.52
C PRO A 230 9.36 -9.50 1.57
N VAL A 231 9.31 -8.16 1.50
CA VAL A 231 8.53 -7.35 2.45
C VAL A 231 7.02 -7.60 2.30
N LEU A 232 6.52 -7.69 1.06
CA LEU A 232 5.11 -8.00 0.82
C LEU A 232 4.71 -9.37 1.40
N ARG A 233 5.56 -10.39 1.27
CA ARG A 233 5.27 -11.72 1.84
C ARG A 233 5.20 -11.68 3.37
N ASP A 234 6.07 -10.91 4.02
CA ASP A 234 6.02 -10.73 5.47
C ASP A 234 4.74 -10.00 5.90
N ILE A 235 4.31 -8.98 5.14
CA ILE A 235 3.04 -8.27 5.37
C ILE A 235 1.84 -9.22 5.20
N ILE A 236 1.81 -10.02 4.14
CA ILE A 236 0.72 -10.96 3.86
C ILE A 236 0.65 -12.06 4.92
N ALA A 237 1.78 -12.48 5.48
CA ALA A 237 1.79 -13.43 6.58
C ALA A 237 1.06 -12.89 7.83
N ILE A 238 1.11 -11.57 8.05
CA ILE A 238 0.37 -10.89 9.14
C ILE A 238 -1.08 -10.64 8.72
N ARG A 239 -1.30 -10.25 7.46
CA ARG A 239 -2.61 -9.93 6.91
C ARG A 239 -2.90 -10.70 5.61
N PRO A 240 -3.37 -11.96 5.70
CA PRO A 240 -3.63 -12.80 4.52
C PRO A 240 -4.67 -12.23 3.54
N GLN A 241 -5.57 -11.37 4.02
CA GLN A 241 -6.62 -10.70 3.24
C GLN A 241 -6.24 -9.33 2.72
N LEU A 242 -4.95 -9.01 2.69
CA LEU A 242 -4.46 -7.76 2.13
C LEU A 242 -4.99 -7.60 0.69
N LYS A 243 -5.64 -6.47 0.42
CA LYS A 243 -6.02 -6.06 -0.93
C LYS A 243 -4.82 -5.37 -1.55
N VAL A 244 -4.30 -5.93 -2.64
CA VAL A 244 -3.18 -5.33 -3.36
C VAL A 244 -3.69 -4.78 -4.68
N MET A 245 -3.50 -3.48 -4.85
CA MET A 245 -3.80 -2.73 -6.06
C MET A 245 -2.51 -2.48 -6.83
N PHE A 246 -2.48 -2.77 -8.12
CA PHE A 246 -1.32 -2.52 -8.97
C PHE A 246 -1.54 -1.27 -9.85
N SER A 247 -0.54 -0.41 -9.99
CA SER A 247 -0.60 0.73 -10.92
C SER A 247 0.69 0.81 -11.73
N PRO A 248 0.64 0.87 -13.08
CA PRO A 248 1.83 1.04 -13.90
C PRO A 248 2.21 2.52 -14.06
N TRP A 249 3.49 2.84 -13.81
CA TRP A 249 4.05 4.17 -14.11
C TRP A 249 4.48 4.28 -15.57
N SER A 250 5.12 3.23 -16.09
CA SER A 250 5.47 3.17 -17.50
C SER A 250 5.58 1.73 -18.00
N PRO A 251 5.10 1.42 -19.21
CA PRO A 251 5.45 0.19 -19.89
C PRO A 251 6.90 0.27 -20.41
N PRO A 252 7.45 -0.82 -21.00
CA PRO A 252 8.81 -0.79 -21.51
C PRO A 252 9.07 0.34 -22.49
N ALA A 253 10.27 0.92 -22.43
CA ALA A 253 10.64 2.09 -23.23
C ALA A 253 10.44 1.85 -24.75
N TRP A 254 10.75 0.64 -25.23
CA TRP A 254 10.59 0.25 -26.63
C TRP A 254 9.13 0.13 -27.08
N THR A 255 8.16 0.15 -26.17
CA THR A 255 6.73 0.16 -26.52
C THR A 255 6.16 1.58 -26.66
N LYS A 256 6.99 2.61 -26.49
CA LYS A 256 6.56 4.00 -26.36
C LYS A 256 7.15 4.89 -27.44
N THR A 257 6.44 5.96 -27.77
CA THR A 257 7.02 7.07 -28.52
C THR A 257 8.20 7.66 -27.75
N GLY A 258 9.29 7.95 -28.46
CA GLY A 258 10.52 8.49 -27.87
C GLY A 258 11.45 7.46 -27.22
N GLY A 259 11.04 6.18 -27.07
CA GLY A 259 11.96 5.13 -26.62
C GLY A 259 12.51 5.31 -25.20
N SER A 260 11.74 5.96 -24.31
CA SER A 260 12.15 6.30 -22.94
C SER A 260 11.10 5.85 -21.92
N LEU A 261 11.52 5.57 -20.68
CA LEU A 261 10.60 5.35 -19.56
C LEU A 261 9.93 6.64 -19.09
N SER A 262 10.57 7.79 -19.25
CA SER A 262 10.01 9.09 -18.90
C SER A 262 9.23 9.73 -20.05
N GLY A 263 7.97 10.11 -19.82
CA GLY A 263 7.12 10.76 -20.81
C GLY A 263 6.74 9.85 -21.99
N GLY A 264 6.44 10.43 -23.15
CA GLY A 264 5.97 9.68 -24.33
C GLY A 264 4.59 9.06 -24.15
N SER A 265 4.13 8.35 -25.18
CA SER A 265 2.82 7.69 -25.24
C SER A 265 2.99 6.24 -25.70
N ILE A 266 2.02 5.38 -25.40
CA ILE A 266 1.99 4.02 -25.94
C ILE A 266 1.88 4.12 -27.47
N ILE A 267 2.71 3.37 -28.20
CA ILE A 267 2.57 3.26 -29.65
C ILE A 267 1.24 2.53 -29.94
N PRO A 268 0.32 3.06 -30.75
CA PRO A 268 -1.03 2.50 -30.89
C PRO A 268 -1.07 1.00 -31.25
N SER A 269 -0.16 0.54 -32.11
CA SER A 269 -0.05 -0.88 -32.49
C SER A 269 0.42 -1.79 -31.35
N PHE A 270 0.95 -1.23 -30.26
CA PHE A 270 1.45 -1.97 -29.10
C PHE A 270 0.49 -2.00 -27.92
N VAL A 271 -0.70 -1.41 -28.02
CA VAL A 271 -1.71 -1.46 -26.94
C VAL A 271 -1.99 -2.90 -26.48
N PRO A 272 -2.20 -3.90 -27.38
CA PRO A 272 -2.38 -5.29 -26.94
C PRO A 272 -1.16 -5.88 -26.23
N LEU A 273 0.04 -5.49 -26.67
CA LEU A 273 1.30 -5.94 -26.07
C LEU A 273 1.47 -5.36 -24.66
N VAL A 274 1.19 -4.07 -24.48
CA VAL A 274 1.24 -3.39 -23.17
C VAL A 274 0.19 -3.96 -22.22
N ALA A 275 -1.04 -4.21 -22.69
CA ALA A 275 -2.07 -4.87 -21.88
C ALA A 275 -1.61 -6.24 -21.36
N GLN A 276 -1.02 -7.08 -22.23
CA GLN A 276 -0.51 -8.38 -21.84
C GLN A 276 0.72 -8.29 -20.94
N TYR A 277 1.59 -7.29 -21.13
CA TYR A 277 2.69 -6.99 -20.23
C TYR A 277 2.19 -6.69 -18.80
N TYR A 278 1.14 -5.87 -18.64
CA TYR A 278 0.56 -5.60 -17.32
C TYR A 278 -0.02 -6.86 -16.67
N VAL A 279 -0.81 -7.64 -17.41
CA VAL A 279 -1.40 -8.89 -16.90
C VAL A 279 -0.34 -9.92 -16.54
N MET A 280 0.70 -10.09 -17.36
CA MET A 280 1.84 -10.98 -17.06
C MET A 280 2.62 -10.51 -15.83
N SER A 281 2.81 -9.21 -15.66
CA SER A 281 3.48 -8.62 -14.49
C SER A 281 2.72 -8.96 -13.20
N ILE A 282 1.41 -8.70 -13.18
CA ILE A 282 0.55 -9.02 -12.03
C ILE A 282 0.51 -10.53 -11.78
N LYS A 283 0.44 -11.34 -12.83
CA LYS A 283 0.49 -12.80 -12.70
C LYS A 283 1.80 -13.27 -12.04
N ALA A 284 2.93 -12.66 -12.39
CA ALA A 284 4.21 -12.99 -11.77
C ALA A 284 4.24 -12.63 -10.26
N PHE A 285 3.60 -11.52 -9.86
CA PHE A 285 3.40 -11.21 -8.44
C PHE A 285 2.50 -12.25 -7.74
N VAL A 286 1.42 -12.68 -8.40
CA VAL A 286 0.54 -13.75 -7.90
C VAL A 286 1.29 -15.07 -7.73
N ASP A 287 2.14 -15.44 -8.68
CA ASP A 287 2.99 -16.63 -8.59
C ASP A 287 4.04 -16.53 -7.47
N ALA A 288 4.41 -15.30 -7.08
CA ALA A 288 5.25 -15.04 -5.91
C ALA A 288 4.46 -15.03 -4.58
N GLY A 289 3.15 -15.28 -4.61
CA GLY A 289 2.28 -15.35 -3.43
C GLY A 289 1.63 -14.02 -3.04
N ILE A 290 1.64 -13.02 -3.93
CA ILE A 290 1.02 -11.70 -3.68
C ILE A 290 -0.41 -11.70 -4.25
N PRO A 291 -1.46 -11.41 -3.47
CA PRO A 291 -2.81 -11.38 -4.01
C PRO A 291 -2.97 -10.26 -5.05
N ALA A 292 -3.96 -10.38 -5.93
CA ALA A 292 -4.32 -9.34 -6.88
C ALA A 292 -5.79 -8.95 -6.66
N TRP A 293 -6.02 -7.76 -6.11
CA TRP A 293 -7.37 -7.23 -5.88
C TRP A 293 -7.83 -6.35 -7.04
N SER A 294 -7.00 -5.41 -7.46
CA SER A 294 -7.32 -4.47 -8.54
C SER A 294 -6.07 -3.99 -9.28
N MET A 295 -6.28 -3.33 -10.41
CA MET A 295 -5.26 -2.52 -11.07
C MET A 295 -5.84 -1.22 -11.63
N THR A 296 -5.01 -0.18 -11.77
CA THR A 296 -5.30 0.93 -12.68
C THR A 296 -4.68 0.72 -14.05
N LEU A 297 -5.21 1.42 -15.05
CA LEU A 297 -4.75 1.35 -16.43
C LEU A 297 -3.38 2.01 -16.64
N GLN A 298 -3.12 3.09 -15.91
CA GLN A 298 -1.91 3.92 -15.99
C GLN A 298 -1.95 4.93 -14.84
N ASN A 299 -0.85 5.11 -14.11
CA ASN A 299 -0.69 6.21 -13.18
C ASN A 299 -0.61 7.54 -13.93
N GLU A 300 -1.44 8.52 -13.54
CA GLU A 300 -1.45 9.89 -14.07
C GLU A 300 -1.32 9.98 -15.61
N PRO A 301 -2.25 9.38 -16.36
CA PRO A 301 -2.16 9.21 -17.80
C PRO A 301 -2.14 10.53 -18.61
N GLY A 302 -2.45 11.66 -17.98
CA GLY A 302 -2.35 13.00 -18.57
C GLY A 302 -1.02 13.71 -18.29
N PHE A 303 -0.07 13.07 -17.58
CA PHE A 303 1.15 13.72 -17.09
C PHE A 303 2.44 13.09 -17.63
N ALA A 304 3.17 13.85 -18.45
CA ALA A 304 4.51 13.48 -18.93
C ALA A 304 5.59 14.03 -18.00
N ALA A 305 6.19 13.16 -17.17
CA ALA A 305 7.21 13.51 -16.19
C ALA A 305 8.64 13.24 -16.70
N LYS A 306 9.63 13.69 -15.91
CA LYS A 306 11.07 13.40 -16.12
C LYS A 306 11.55 12.11 -15.44
N TYR A 307 10.62 11.40 -14.83
CA TYR A 307 10.77 10.06 -14.22
C TYR A 307 9.77 9.13 -14.92
N PRO A 308 9.74 7.82 -14.63
CA PRO A 308 8.83 6.88 -15.30
C PRO A 308 7.39 7.39 -15.35
N SER A 309 6.87 7.60 -16.56
CA SER A 309 5.51 8.10 -16.79
C SER A 309 5.09 7.77 -18.21
N THR A 310 3.78 7.74 -18.51
CA THR A 310 3.29 7.49 -19.88
C THR A 310 1.95 8.18 -20.11
N ILE A 311 1.87 8.94 -21.20
CA ILE A 311 0.62 9.55 -21.66
C ILE A 311 -0.28 8.46 -22.26
N VAL A 312 -1.51 8.36 -21.76
CA VAL A 312 -2.53 7.44 -22.26
C VAL A 312 -3.88 8.16 -22.33
N ASP A 313 -4.27 8.59 -23.52
CA ASP A 313 -5.54 9.29 -23.72
C ASP A 313 -6.76 8.40 -23.43
N SER A 314 -7.94 9.04 -23.31
CA SER A 314 -9.19 8.35 -22.95
C SER A 314 -9.55 7.18 -23.89
N PRO A 315 -9.43 7.32 -25.24
CA PRO A 315 -9.60 6.19 -26.16
C PRO A 315 -8.64 5.03 -25.90
N THR A 316 -7.35 5.31 -25.70
CA THR A 316 -6.36 4.27 -25.43
C THR A 316 -6.60 3.59 -24.08
N GLN A 317 -7.00 4.34 -23.05
CA GLN A 317 -7.39 3.76 -21.76
C GLN A 317 -8.61 2.83 -21.91
N SER A 318 -9.65 3.23 -22.63
CA SER A 318 -10.82 2.38 -22.88
C SER A 318 -10.46 1.09 -23.64
N GLN A 319 -9.54 1.19 -24.61
CA GLN A 319 -9.00 0.04 -25.34
C GLN A 319 -8.16 -0.88 -24.44
N LEU A 320 -7.29 -0.31 -23.59
CA LEU A 320 -6.52 -1.06 -22.60
C LEU A 320 -7.45 -1.81 -21.64
N ALA A 321 -8.47 -1.15 -21.09
CA ALA A 321 -9.43 -1.78 -20.18
C ALA A 321 -10.09 -3.00 -20.82
N SER A 322 -10.59 -2.84 -22.05
CA SER A 322 -11.24 -3.91 -22.82
C SER A 322 -10.28 -5.08 -23.09
N THR A 323 -9.04 -4.76 -23.47
CA THR A 323 -8.02 -5.77 -23.78
C THR A 323 -7.57 -6.53 -22.54
N ILE A 324 -7.31 -5.82 -21.44
CA ILE A 324 -6.95 -6.41 -20.15
C ILE A 324 -8.08 -7.32 -19.67
N ARG A 325 -9.34 -6.83 -19.67
CA ARG A 325 -10.52 -7.62 -19.26
C ARG A 325 -10.60 -8.96 -20.00
N ALA A 326 -10.37 -8.95 -21.31
CA ALA A 326 -10.39 -10.16 -22.12
C ALA A 326 -9.23 -11.13 -21.80
N LEU A 327 -8.09 -10.62 -21.34
CA LEU A 327 -6.92 -11.43 -20.97
C LEU A 327 -7.06 -12.09 -19.60
N LEU A 328 -7.74 -11.46 -18.63
CA LEU A 328 -7.77 -11.92 -17.23
C LEU A 328 -8.11 -13.42 -17.04
N PRO A 329 -9.10 -14.01 -17.75
CA PRO A 329 -9.42 -15.43 -17.59
C PRO A 329 -8.27 -16.36 -17.94
N ALA A 330 -7.48 -16.05 -18.96
CA ALA A 330 -6.34 -16.87 -19.39
C ALA A 330 -5.21 -16.90 -18.36
N TYR A 331 -5.17 -15.93 -17.43
CA TYR A 331 -4.18 -15.82 -16.38
C TYR A 331 -4.73 -16.17 -14.98
N ASN A 332 -5.95 -16.69 -14.88
CA ASN A 332 -6.67 -16.96 -13.61
C ASN A 332 -6.85 -15.69 -12.75
N LEU A 333 -7.09 -14.54 -13.39
CA LEU A 333 -7.25 -13.24 -12.73
C LEU A 333 -8.66 -12.66 -12.92
N SER A 334 -9.66 -13.50 -13.26
CA SER A 334 -11.03 -13.03 -13.62
C SER A 334 -11.70 -12.15 -12.56
N ASN A 335 -11.32 -12.29 -11.28
CA ASN A 335 -11.87 -11.52 -10.17
C ASN A 335 -11.14 -10.19 -9.92
N MET A 336 -10.02 -9.95 -10.59
CA MET A 336 -9.27 -8.71 -10.43
C MET A 336 -10.05 -7.55 -11.05
N LYS A 337 -10.15 -6.46 -10.29
CA LYS A 337 -10.86 -5.26 -10.72
C LYS A 337 -10.00 -4.35 -11.60
N ILE A 338 -10.62 -3.62 -12.51
CA ILE A 338 -9.98 -2.64 -13.39
C ILE A 338 -10.51 -1.26 -13.06
N PHE A 339 -9.62 -0.37 -12.63
CA PHE A 339 -9.93 1.03 -12.34
C PHE A 339 -9.35 1.94 -13.43
N ALA A 340 -10.16 2.88 -13.92
CA ALA A 340 -9.73 3.88 -14.89
C ALA A 340 -9.34 5.20 -14.22
N HIS A 341 -8.85 6.15 -15.03
CA HIS A 341 -8.46 7.52 -14.65
C HIS A 341 -7.13 7.62 -13.88
N ASP A 342 -7.07 7.14 -12.63
CA ASP A 342 -5.89 7.23 -11.72
C ASP A 342 -5.21 8.61 -11.76
N HIS A 343 -6.03 9.66 -11.70
CA HIS A 343 -5.58 11.04 -11.83
C HIS A 343 -6.47 12.04 -11.09
N ASN A 344 -6.13 13.32 -11.21
CA ASN A 344 -6.68 14.39 -10.40
C ASN A 344 -8.19 14.61 -10.60
N PHE A 345 -8.89 15.05 -9.56
CA PHE A 345 -10.31 15.46 -9.63
C PHE A 345 -10.56 16.52 -10.70
N ALA A 346 -9.60 17.43 -10.89
CA ALA A 346 -9.67 18.49 -11.91
C ALA A 346 -9.81 17.98 -13.35
N LEU A 347 -9.52 16.70 -13.60
CA LEU A 347 -9.57 16.04 -14.91
C LEU A 347 -10.75 15.07 -15.02
N TRP A 348 -11.85 15.34 -14.30
CA TRP A 348 -13.00 14.45 -14.26
C TRP A 348 -13.64 14.19 -15.64
N GLN A 349 -13.48 15.11 -16.60
CA GLN A 349 -13.95 14.94 -17.97
C GLN A 349 -13.27 13.76 -18.66
N ASP A 350 -11.95 13.59 -18.45
CA ASP A 350 -11.20 12.46 -19.00
C ASP A 350 -11.77 11.14 -18.46
N ALA A 351 -12.07 11.08 -17.16
CA ALA A 351 -12.73 9.92 -16.55
C ALA A 351 -14.09 9.62 -17.18
N ALA A 352 -14.90 10.66 -17.43
CA ALA A 352 -16.21 10.51 -18.07
C ALA A 352 -16.08 10.00 -19.52
N ASP A 353 -15.11 10.52 -20.28
CA ASP A 353 -14.84 10.09 -21.65
C ASP A 353 -14.46 8.61 -21.72
N ILE A 354 -13.58 8.14 -20.83
CA ILE A 354 -13.19 6.72 -20.78
C ILE A 354 -14.42 5.82 -20.54
N VAL A 355 -15.26 6.18 -19.58
CA VAL A 355 -16.46 5.42 -19.21
C VAL A 355 -17.51 5.43 -20.33
N ASN A 356 -17.73 6.59 -20.96
CA ASN A 356 -18.69 6.74 -22.04
C ASN A 356 -18.27 6.00 -23.32
N LEU A 357 -16.96 5.75 -23.51
CA LEU A 357 -16.45 4.90 -24.58
C LEU A 357 -16.73 3.42 -24.33
N ASN A 358 -16.44 2.90 -23.13
CA ASN A 358 -16.79 1.53 -22.74
C ASN A 358 -16.75 1.32 -21.22
N SER A 359 -17.91 1.33 -20.57
CA SER A 359 -18.03 1.06 -19.13
C SER A 359 -17.95 -0.43 -18.77
N SER A 360 -18.18 -1.36 -19.72
CA SER A 360 -18.29 -2.79 -19.42
C SER A 360 -16.97 -3.45 -18.97
N ALA A 361 -15.84 -2.81 -19.27
CA ALA A 361 -14.53 -3.30 -18.88
C ALA A 361 -14.04 -2.70 -17.54
N ILE A 362 -14.75 -1.70 -16.99
CA ILE A 362 -14.29 -0.86 -15.88
C ILE A 362 -15.16 -1.16 -14.65
N ASP A 363 -14.53 -1.44 -13.52
CA ASP A 363 -15.23 -1.67 -12.25
C ASP A 363 -15.31 -0.40 -11.38
N GLY A 364 -14.37 0.54 -11.58
CA GLY A 364 -14.29 1.74 -10.76
C GLY A 364 -13.40 2.84 -11.33
N ILE A 365 -13.40 3.97 -10.66
CA ILE A 365 -12.59 5.15 -11.00
C ILE A 365 -11.68 5.49 -9.84
N ALA A 366 -10.40 5.64 -10.19
CA ALA A 366 -9.32 6.02 -9.29
C ALA A 366 -9.04 7.51 -9.40
N TRP A 367 -8.87 8.18 -8.25
CA TRP A 367 -8.69 9.62 -8.15
C TRP A 367 -7.47 9.99 -7.32
N HIS A 368 -6.79 11.07 -7.73
CA HIS A 368 -5.73 11.73 -6.97
C HIS A 368 -6.21 13.09 -6.47
N ALA A 369 -5.70 13.53 -5.32
CA ALA A 369 -6.14 14.77 -4.67
C ALA A 369 -5.17 15.95 -4.82
N TYR A 370 -4.28 15.96 -5.83
CA TYR A 370 -3.32 17.05 -6.02
C TYR A 370 -3.90 18.29 -6.71
N LYS A 371 -4.97 18.14 -7.50
CA LYS A 371 -5.65 19.25 -8.19
C LYS A 371 -7.16 19.04 -8.24
N GLY A 372 -7.88 20.11 -7.94
CA GLY A 372 -9.34 20.07 -7.83
C GLY A 372 -9.80 19.58 -6.46
N ASP A 373 -11.07 19.23 -6.34
CA ASP A 373 -11.67 18.76 -5.09
C ASP A 373 -12.74 17.67 -5.35
N ALA A 374 -13.08 16.92 -4.30
CA ALA A 374 -13.96 15.77 -4.40
C ALA A 374 -15.36 16.10 -4.96
N SER A 375 -15.84 17.36 -4.88
CA SER A 375 -17.13 17.72 -5.46
C SER A 375 -17.20 17.45 -6.98
N GLN A 376 -16.05 17.43 -7.67
CA GLN A 376 -15.97 17.13 -9.10
C GLN A 376 -16.31 15.66 -9.42
N ILE A 377 -16.27 14.75 -8.45
CA ILE A 377 -16.79 13.38 -8.62
C ILE A 377 -18.29 13.41 -8.92
N SER A 378 -19.04 14.35 -8.35
CA SER A 378 -20.46 14.53 -8.66
C SER A 378 -20.68 15.03 -10.09
N GLN A 379 -19.78 15.88 -10.61
CA GLN A 379 -19.79 16.34 -12.00
C GLN A 379 -19.52 15.18 -12.96
N PHE A 380 -18.52 14.34 -12.65
CA PHE A 380 -18.27 13.09 -13.36
C PHE A 380 -19.51 12.21 -13.41
N ARG A 381 -20.14 11.94 -12.26
CA ARG A 381 -21.34 11.08 -12.20
C ARG A 381 -22.53 11.64 -12.97
N ALA A 382 -22.67 12.96 -13.03
CA ALA A 382 -23.71 13.62 -13.82
C ALA A 382 -23.49 13.50 -15.34
N ASN A 383 -22.28 13.12 -15.79
CA ASN A 383 -21.89 13.05 -17.19
C ASN A 383 -21.59 11.64 -17.70
N ILE A 384 -21.94 10.60 -16.93
CA ILE A 384 -21.85 9.20 -17.35
C ILE A 384 -23.20 8.52 -17.32
N THR A 385 -23.36 7.47 -18.12
CA THR A 385 -24.59 6.67 -18.16
C THR A 385 -24.58 5.51 -17.16
N THR A 386 -23.40 5.10 -16.67
CA THR A 386 -23.24 3.94 -15.77
C THR A 386 -22.98 4.40 -14.34
N LEU A 387 -23.94 4.19 -13.44
CA LEU A 387 -23.86 4.66 -12.04
C LEU A 387 -23.31 3.64 -11.03
N SER A 388 -23.04 2.39 -11.45
CA SER A 388 -22.60 1.31 -10.56
C SER A 388 -21.07 1.25 -10.35
N LEU A 389 -20.32 2.21 -10.87
CA LEU A 389 -18.86 2.22 -10.78
C LEU A 389 -18.38 2.54 -9.36
N GLU A 390 -17.38 1.80 -8.91
CA GLU A 390 -16.70 2.06 -7.65
C GLU A 390 -15.90 3.38 -7.71
N THR A 391 -15.67 4.02 -6.57
CA THR A 391 -14.89 5.27 -6.45
C THR A 391 -13.79 5.06 -5.42
N HIS A 392 -12.55 5.35 -5.79
CA HIS A 392 -11.37 5.16 -4.95
C HIS A 392 -10.46 6.39 -5.03
N MET A 393 -9.97 6.88 -3.89
CA MET A 393 -8.84 7.81 -3.88
C MET A 393 -7.58 6.98 -3.71
N THR A 394 -6.74 6.94 -4.74
CA THR A 394 -5.65 5.97 -4.91
C THR A 394 -4.28 6.57 -4.66
N GLU A 395 -4.19 7.90 -4.61
CA GLU A 395 -2.94 8.60 -4.27
C GLU A 395 -3.16 10.03 -3.76
N PHE A 396 -2.56 10.32 -2.61
CA PHE A 396 -2.25 11.68 -2.18
C PHE A 396 -1.09 11.67 -1.17
N THR A 397 -0.33 12.75 -1.08
CA THR A 397 0.78 12.87 -0.14
C THR A 397 0.71 14.19 0.63
N GLY A 398 1.07 14.16 1.91
CA GLY A 398 1.48 15.38 2.58
C GLY A 398 2.90 15.78 2.15
N THR A 399 3.26 17.03 2.41
CA THR A 399 4.64 17.51 2.31
C THR A 399 5.11 18.17 3.61
N THR A 400 6.42 18.30 3.78
CA THR A 400 7.02 18.97 4.96
C THR A 400 6.68 20.46 5.05
N SER A 401 6.10 21.06 4.00
CA SER A 401 5.73 22.48 3.95
C SER A 401 4.24 22.75 4.19
N ASP A 402 3.37 21.73 4.10
CA ASP A 402 1.92 21.93 4.08
C ASP A 402 1.33 22.27 5.44
N SER A 403 2.09 22.12 6.52
CA SER A 403 1.56 22.24 7.88
C SER A 403 2.63 22.64 8.89
N LYS A 404 2.23 23.44 9.88
CA LYS A 404 3.11 23.85 10.99
C LYS A 404 3.17 22.80 12.09
N THR A 405 2.09 22.04 12.26
CA THR A 405 1.90 21.04 13.30
C THR A 405 1.38 19.74 12.70
N ARG A 406 1.51 18.62 13.42
CA ARG A 406 0.89 17.35 13.02
C ARG A 406 -0.62 17.50 12.90
N TRP A 407 -1.23 18.24 13.83
CA TRP A 407 -2.67 18.44 13.85
C TRP A 407 -3.18 19.23 12.65
N ASP A 408 -2.47 20.27 12.22
CA ASP A 408 -2.81 21.00 10.99
C ASP A 408 -2.84 20.06 9.77
N SER A 409 -1.86 19.14 9.66
CA SER A 409 -1.87 18.13 8.61
C SER A 409 -3.07 17.21 8.72
N GLN A 410 -3.39 16.70 9.92
CA GLN A 410 -4.55 15.81 10.10
C GLN A 410 -5.86 16.51 9.76
N LYS A 411 -6.03 17.78 10.15
CA LYS A 411 -7.20 18.59 9.77
C LYS A 411 -7.32 18.69 8.26
N TYR A 412 -6.23 19.02 7.56
CA TYR A 412 -6.23 19.12 6.12
C TYR A 412 -6.64 17.79 5.46
N TRP A 413 -6.07 16.67 5.89
CA TRP A 413 -6.49 15.35 5.43
C TRP A 413 -7.97 15.05 5.69
N LEU A 414 -8.47 15.37 6.88
CA LEU A 414 -9.88 15.14 7.25
C LEU A 414 -10.83 15.98 6.39
N GLU A 415 -10.56 17.28 6.29
CA GLU A 415 -11.46 18.28 5.69
C GLU A 415 -11.38 18.32 4.15
N SER A 416 -10.21 18.03 3.57
CA SER A 416 -10.01 18.08 2.11
C SER A 416 -10.06 16.72 1.43
N VAL A 417 -9.84 15.62 2.17
CA VAL A 417 -9.72 14.28 1.57
C VAL A 417 -10.72 13.29 2.17
N TYR A 418 -10.58 12.90 3.43
CA TYR A 418 -11.32 11.76 3.99
C TYR A 418 -12.83 11.99 4.02
N PHE A 419 -13.32 13.05 4.67
CA PHE A 419 -14.76 13.30 4.72
C PHE A 419 -15.35 13.63 3.33
N PRO A 420 -14.74 14.49 2.50
CA PRO A 420 -15.23 14.73 1.14
C PRO A 420 -15.31 13.47 0.28
N MET A 421 -14.28 12.63 0.28
CA MET A 421 -14.29 11.38 -0.48
C MET A 421 -15.37 10.41 -0.01
N LEU A 422 -15.54 10.24 1.30
CA LEU A 422 -16.59 9.39 1.85
C LEU A 422 -18.00 9.90 1.53
N ASN A 423 -18.18 11.23 1.48
CA ASN A 423 -19.40 11.88 1.02
C ASN A 423 -19.65 11.69 -0.48
N GLN A 424 -18.59 11.51 -1.25
CA GLN A 424 -18.62 11.13 -2.67
C GLN A 424 -18.56 9.61 -2.86
N TYR A 425 -19.01 8.84 -1.86
CA TYR A 425 -19.17 7.39 -1.94
C TYR A 425 -17.88 6.63 -2.24
N ALA A 426 -16.72 7.21 -1.91
CA ALA A 426 -15.46 6.49 -2.03
C ALA A 426 -15.44 5.26 -1.11
N ARG A 427 -14.87 4.19 -1.63
CA ARG A 427 -14.69 2.91 -0.92
C ARG A 427 -13.30 2.77 -0.32
N SER A 428 -12.32 3.50 -0.85
CA SER A 428 -10.98 3.62 -0.27
C SER A 428 -10.40 5.03 -0.38
N VAL A 429 -9.46 5.31 0.52
CA VAL A 429 -8.58 6.48 0.52
C VAL A 429 -7.17 5.99 0.81
N GLU A 430 -6.25 6.21 -0.12
CA GLU A 430 -4.90 5.66 -0.08
C GLU A 430 -3.86 6.78 -0.06
N ILE A 431 -3.05 6.84 1.00
CA ILE A 431 -1.90 7.74 1.04
C ILE A 431 -0.82 7.23 0.09
N TRP A 432 0.11 8.10 -0.32
CA TRP A 432 1.20 7.71 -1.20
C TRP A 432 2.21 6.82 -0.48
N ASN A 433 3.40 7.30 -0.12
CA ASN A 433 4.39 6.43 0.53
C ASN A 433 3.94 6.01 1.94
N ILE A 434 3.85 4.71 2.22
CA ILE A 434 3.63 4.21 3.59
C ILE A 434 4.81 4.52 4.52
N ALA A 435 6.03 4.57 3.97
CA ALA A 435 7.25 4.87 4.71
C ALA A 435 8.27 5.56 3.81
N LEU A 436 9.01 6.54 4.37
CA LEU A 436 10.19 7.15 3.79
C LEU A 436 11.27 7.31 4.85
N ASP A 437 12.50 7.57 4.43
CA ASP A 437 13.59 7.93 5.33
C ASP A 437 13.50 9.40 5.82
N PRO A 438 14.34 9.82 6.79
CA PRO A 438 14.35 11.21 7.28
C PRO A 438 14.70 12.28 6.24
N LYS A 439 15.16 11.88 5.05
CA LYS A 439 15.47 12.74 3.91
C LYS A 439 14.38 12.68 2.83
N ASN A 440 13.19 12.16 3.15
CA ASN A 440 12.05 12.01 2.25
C ASN A 440 12.35 11.10 1.04
N GLY A 441 13.14 10.06 1.25
CA GLY A 441 13.57 9.14 0.20
C GLY A 441 13.65 7.66 0.63
N PRO A 442 14.43 6.83 -0.08
CA PRO A 442 15.13 7.16 -1.33
C PRO A 442 14.16 7.52 -2.46
N ARG A 443 14.64 8.11 -3.55
CA ARG A 443 13.83 8.41 -4.75
C ARG A 443 14.74 8.66 -5.94
N LEU A 444 14.19 8.61 -7.15
CA LEU A 444 14.94 8.95 -8.34
C LEU A 444 15.41 10.42 -8.26
N LYS A 445 16.61 10.71 -8.78
CA LYS A 445 17.11 12.09 -8.85
C LYS A 445 16.20 12.99 -9.68
N SER A 446 15.49 12.42 -10.65
CA SER A 446 14.51 13.08 -11.51
C SER A 446 13.15 13.29 -10.85
N ALA A 447 12.88 12.65 -9.69
CA ALA A 447 11.63 12.81 -8.97
C ALA A 447 11.39 14.27 -8.58
N TYR A 448 10.19 14.76 -8.84
CA TYR A 448 9.79 16.14 -8.52
C TYR A 448 9.66 16.33 -7.00
N CYS A 449 9.02 15.38 -6.31
CA CYS A 449 8.68 15.57 -4.91
C CYS A 449 9.89 15.30 -4.01
N SER A 450 10.51 16.37 -3.52
CA SER A 450 11.66 16.33 -2.59
C SER A 450 11.27 16.50 -1.13
N ASN A 451 10.04 16.91 -0.89
CA ASN A 451 9.47 17.23 0.42
C ASN A 451 8.25 16.37 0.76
N CYS A 452 7.90 15.38 -0.06
CA CYS A 452 6.85 14.40 0.25
C CYS A 452 7.16 13.67 1.55
N VAL A 453 6.16 13.44 2.38
CA VAL A 453 6.32 12.65 3.61
C VAL A 453 5.65 11.29 3.50
N GLY A 454 6.25 10.28 4.15
CA GLY A 454 5.65 8.97 4.29
C GLY A 454 4.64 8.92 5.44
N GLY A 455 3.82 7.87 5.48
CA GLY A 455 3.01 7.54 6.66
C GLY A 455 3.87 7.29 7.90
N LEU A 456 5.05 6.74 7.68
CA LEU A 456 6.14 6.60 8.63
C LEU A 456 7.40 7.31 8.15
N GLN A 457 8.23 7.69 9.12
CA GLN A 457 9.62 8.00 8.91
C GLN A 457 10.46 6.88 9.54
N ILE A 458 11.23 6.16 8.73
CA ILE A 458 12.09 5.04 9.16
C ILE A 458 13.53 5.45 8.97
N SER A 459 14.33 5.43 10.03
CA SER A 459 15.67 6.02 9.98
C SER A 459 16.72 5.22 9.21
N THR A 460 16.40 4.00 8.78
CA THR A 460 17.22 3.24 7.84
C THR A 460 17.05 3.74 6.40
N PRO A 461 18.12 3.75 5.58
CA PRO A 461 19.43 3.14 5.84
C PRO A 461 20.41 4.00 6.65
N ASP A 462 20.15 5.30 6.86
CA ASP A 462 21.12 6.22 7.48
C ASP A 462 21.53 5.84 8.92
N HIS A 463 20.58 5.40 9.75
CA HIS A 463 20.80 5.01 11.14
C HIS A 463 20.81 3.48 11.32
N PHE A 464 21.52 2.76 10.44
CA PHE A 464 21.51 1.29 10.42
C PHE A 464 21.93 0.61 11.73
N ALA A 465 22.79 1.21 12.54
CA ALA A 465 23.25 0.58 13.79
C ALA A 465 22.27 0.73 14.97
N ASP A 466 21.37 1.72 14.90
CA ASP A 466 20.39 2.04 15.94
C ASP A 466 19.16 2.68 15.29
N PRO A 467 18.36 1.87 14.58
CA PRO A 467 17.24 2.39 13.81
C PRO A 467 16.07 2.77 14.71
N TRP A 468 15.23 3.68 14.22
CA TRP A 468 14.01 4.12 14.87
C TRP A 468 12.92 4.33 13.81
N VAL A 469 11.67 4.27 14.27
CA VAL A 469 10.49 4.50 13.44
C VAL A 469 9.63 5.56 14.11
N GLN A 470 9.19 6.54 13.33
CA GLN A 470 8.29 7.59 13.77
C GLN A 470 7.02 7.57 12.92
N VAL A 471 5.88 7.68 13.59
CA VAL A 471 4.56 7.76 12.96
C VAL A 471 4.25 9.20 12.58
N GLN A 472 3.71 9.40 11.37
CA GLN A 472 3.35 10.72 10.84
C GLN A 472 1.83 10.93 10.79
N ALA A 473 1.42 12.20 10.64
CA ALA A 473 0.03 12.64 10.65
C ALA A 473 -0.88 11.84 9.71
N GLN A 474 -0.44 11.59 8.47
CA GLN A 474 -1.24 10.90 7.45
C GLN A 474 -1.54 9.44 7.81
N TYR A 475 -0.60 8.74 8.47
CA TYR A 475 -0.88 7.40 9.01
C TYR A 475 -1.85 7.47 10.19
N LEU A 476 -1.69 8.43 11.11
CA LEU A 476 -2.59 8.55 12.26
C LEU A 476 -4.04 8.78 11.83
N THR A 477 -4.24 9.66 10.85
CA THR A 477 -5.57 9.87 10.26
C THR A 477 -6.10 8.56 9.67
N MET A 478 -5.32 7.87 8.85
CA MET A 478 -5.71 6.57 8.26
C MET A 478 -6.11 5.54 9.33
N ALA A 479 -5.28 5.36 10.36
CA ALA A 479 -5.50 4.38 11.42
C ALA A 479 -6.82 4.60 12.18
N HIS A 480 -7.25 5.86 12.34
CA HIS A 480 -8.56 6.20 12.91
C HIS A 480 -9.73 5.67 12.08
N PHE A 481 -9.64 5.74 10.76
CA PHE A 481 -10.66 5.22 9.86
C PHE A 481 -10.60 3.69 9.75
N ASP A 482 -9.41 3.09 9.65
CA ASP A 482 -9.24 1.63 9.64
C ASP A 482 -9.75 0.98 10.93
N ALA A 483 -9.49 1.61 12.09
CA ALA A 483 -10.05 1.15 13.35
C ALA A 483 -11.60 1.19 13.35
N ALA A 484 -12.21 2.19 12.74
CA ALA A 484 -13.67 2.32 12.69
C ALA A 484 -14.32 1.38 11.66
N ALA A 485 -13.69 1.16 10.50
CA ALA A 485 -14.27 0.51 9.32
C ALA A 485 -13.64 -0.86 9.01
N VAL A 486 -13.49 -1.72 10.02
CA VAL A 486 -12.87 -3.04 9.86
C VAL A 486 -13.76 -3.99 9.04
N ASP A 487 -13.22 -4.55 7.96
CA ASP A 487 -13.77 -5.69 7.24
C ASP A 487 -13.61 -6.98 8.06
N LEU A 488 -14.73 -7.66 8.35
CA LEU A 488 -14.78 -8.83 9.22
C LEU A 488 -14.90 -10.16 8.46
N SER A 489 -14.81 -10.13 7.12
CA SER A 489 -15.05 -11.31 6.27
C SER A 489 -14.15 -12.50 6.61
N THR A 490 -12.92 -12.27 7.08
CA THR A 490 -11.97 -13.34 7.43
C THR A 490 -12.19 -13.97 8.80
N VAL A 491 -12.97 -13.33 9.66
CA VAL A 491 -13.30 -13.83 11.02
C VAL A 491 -14.74 -14.31 11.11
N GLY A 492 -15.36 -14.60 9.96
CA GLY A 492 -16.71 -15.13 9.84
C GLY A 492 -17.81 -14.06 9.78
N GLY A 493 -17.44 -12.77 9.80
CA GLY A 493 -18.33 -11.64 9.61
C GLY A 493 -18.46 -11.23 8.14
N GLY A 494 -18.83 -9.97 7.92
CA GLY A 494 -19.05 -9.40 6.59
C GLY A 494 -18.19 -8.16 6.32
N PRO A 495 -18.29 -7.59 5.10
CA PRO A 495 -17.56 -6.38 4.75
C PRO A 495 -18.06 -5.17 5.55
N ALA A 496 -17.20 -4.16 5.67
CA ALA A 496 -17.56 -2.89 6.26
C ALA A 496 -18.37 -2.04 5.28
N TYR A 497 -19.32 -1.29 5.80
CA TYR A 497 -20.11 -0.30 5.06
C TYR A 497 -20.11 1.03 5.79
N ARG A 498 -20.18 2.11 5.03
CA ARG A 498 -20.57 3.41 5.57
C ARG A 498 -22.01 3.34 6.05
N ALA A 499 -22.25 3.71 7.30
CA ALA A 499 -23.59 3.80 7.87
C ALA A 499 -24.13 5.22 7.71
N LEU A 500 -25.46 5.35 7.52
CA LEU A 500 -26.11 6.66 7.55
C LEU A 500 -25.80 7.35 8.88
N THR A 501 -25.19 8.52 8.80
CA THR A 501 -24.79 9.33 9.96
C THR A 501 -25.44 10.70 9.81
N ILE A 502 -26.36 11.03 10.72
CA ILE A 502 -27.08 12.30 10.71
C ILE A 502 -26.54 13.13 11.86
N GLN A 503 -26.08 14.34 11.55
CA GLN A 503 -25.81 15.36 12.53
C GLN A 503 -26.98 16.33 12.54
N GLN A 504 -27.56 16.58 13.70
CA GLN A 504 -28.68 17.52 13.82
C GLN A 504 -28.42 18.48 15.00
N PRO A 505 -28.61 19.80 14.80
CA PRO A 505 -28.51 20.75 15.90
C PRO A 505 -29.67 20.53 16.86
N ASN A 506 -29.37 20.26 18.13
CA ASN A 506 -30.39 20.02 19.14
C ASN A 506 -30.72 21.33 19.88
N SER A 507 -31.97 21.78 19.76
CA SER A 507 -32.48 22.97 20.44
C SER A 507 -32.66 22.79 21.96
N VAL A 508 -32.69 21.55 22.46
CA VAL A 508 -32.92 21.22 23.88
C VAL A 508 -31.62 21.27 24.70
N THR A 509 -30.46 21.07 24.08
CA THR A 509 -29.14 21.09 24.75
C THR A 509 -28.33 22.37 24.50
N ASN A 510 -28.89 23.36 23.78
CA ASN A 510 -28.15 24.54 23.28
C ASN A 510 -26.93 24.15 22.40
N SER A 511 -26.94 22.99 21.74
CA SER A 511 -25.81 22.47 20.95
C SER A 511 -25.69 23.04 19.52
N SER A 512 -26.56 23.98 19.12
CA SER A 512 -26.58 24.52 17.76
C SER A 512 -25.28 25.25 17.37
N SER A 513 -24.60 25.89 18.31
CA SER A 513 -23.25 26.46 18.10
C SER A 513 -22.14 25.40 18.11
N ASN A 514 -22.38 24.26 18.76
CA ASN A 514 -21.35 23.26 19.06
C ASN A 514 -21.21 22.24 17.94
N MET A 515 -22.24 22.04 17.11
CA MET A 515 -22.21 21.04 16.03
C MET A 515 -21.54 21.51 14.73
N THR A 516 -21.29 22.82 14.55
CA THR A 516 -20.61 23.34 13.34
C THR A 516 -19.13 22.97 13.28
N CYS A 517 -18.50 22.72 14.43
CA CYS A 517 -17.12 22.29 14.59
C CYS A 517 -16.98 20.78 14.86
N ILE A 518 -18.06 20.01 14.68
CA ILE A 518 -18.05 18.55 14.80
C ILE A 518 -18.33 17.94 13.44
N THR A 519 -17.43 17.08 12.96
CA THR A 519 -17.69 16.24 11.79
C THR A 519 -17.62 14.77 12.20
N SER A 520 -18.54 13.96 11.68
CA SER A 520 -18.64 12.56 12.08
C SER A 520 -18.97 11.63 10.92
N GLN A 521 -18.42 10.41 10.97
CA GLN A 521 -18.75 9.37 10.02
C GLN A 521 -18.86 8.00 10.70
N GLY A 522 -20.03 7.38 10.56
CA GLY A 522 -20.35 6.05 11.06
C GLY A 522 -20.07 4.94 10.04
N PHE A 523 -19.73 3.77 10.56
CA PHE A 523 -19.43 2.54 9.84
C PHE A 523 -20.02 1.34 10.56
N ALA A 524 -20.33 0.27 9.82
CA ALA A 524 -20.74 -0.99 10.41
C ALA A 524 -20.28 -2.20 9.58
N ALA A 525 -20.08 -3.33 10.24
CA ALA A 525 -19.83 -4.63 9.61
C ALA A 525 -20.58 -5.72 10.38
N ALA A 526 -21.10 -6.73 9.69
CA ALA A 526 -21.73 -7.87 10.35
C ALA A 526 -20.68 -8.68 11.11
N LEU A 527 -20.95 -9.06 12.37
CA LEU A 527 -20.07 -9.94 13.15
C LEU A 527 -20.15 -11.40 12.66
N LYS A 528 -21.27 -11.76 12.00
CA LYS A 528 -21.49 -13.08 11.44
C LYS A 528 -22.23 -12.98 10.11
N GLY A 529 -21.74 -13.69 9.09
CA GLY A 529 -22.34 -13.69 7.76
C GLY A 529 -21.96 -12.47 6.93
N ASP A 530 -22.34 -12.49 5.66
CA ASP A 530 -21.87 -11.57 4.62
C ASP A 530 -22.67 -10.26 4.52
N LYS A 531 -23.79 -10.13 5.24
CA LYS A 531 -24.71 -8.99 5.11
C LYS A 531 -25.01 -8.32 6.44
N LEU A 532 -25.00 -6.98 6.42
CA LEU A 532 -25.57 -6.17 7.49
C LEU A 532 -27.09 -6.36 7.49
N GLY A 533 -27.60 -7.04 8.51
CA GLY A 533 -29.04 -7.19 8.74
C GLY A 533 -29.67 -5.94 9.35
N PRO A 534 -31.02 -5.84 9.34
CA PRO A 534 -31.72 -4.77 10.05
C PRO A 534 -31.34 -4.79 11.54
N SER A 535 -31.31 -3.62 12.17
CA SER A 535 -31.14 -3.54 13.62
C SER A 535 -32.37 -4.09 14.32
N ASN A 536 -32.17 -5.04 15.25
CA ASN A 536 -33.23 -5.57 16.08
C ASN A 536 -33.39 -4.71 17.34
N ALA A 537 -34.22 -3.67 17.21
CA ALA A 537 -34.64 -2.73 18.26
C ALA A 537 -35.02 -3.37 19.62
N MET A 538 -35.49 -4.62 19.63
CA MET A 538 -36.01 -5.30 20.82
C MET A 538 -35.00 -6.23 21.53
N THR A 539 -33.77 -6.35 21.03
CA THR A 539 -32.79 -7.28 21.59
C THR A 539 -32.05 -6.66 22.78
N THR A 540 -31.92 -7.45 23.86
CA THR A 540 -31.06 -7.16 25.01
C THR A 540 -29.59 -7.09 24.60
N ASP A 541 -28.73 -6.44 25.40
CA ASP A 541 -27.26 -6.34 25.21
C ASP A 541 -26.50 -7.69 25.23
N THR A 542 -27.19 -8.80 24.98
CA THR A 542 -26.67 -10.17 25.13
C THR A 542 -26.47 -10.87 23.79
N VAL A 543 -27.04 -10.37 22.69
CA VAL A 543 -26.82 -10.91 21.35
C VAL A 543 -26.31 -9.78 20.46
N PHE A 544 -25.04 -9.85 20.07
CA PHE A 544 -24.42 -8.88 19.16
C PHE A 544 -24.40 -9.42 17.74
N SER A 545 -24.88 -8.65 16.76
CA SER A 545 -24.87 -9.05 15.35
C SER A 545 -23.93 -8.23 14.47
N ARG A 546 -23.49 -7.05 14.95
CA ARG A 546 -22.65 -6.15 14.17
C ARG A 546 -21.60 -5.44 15.01
N ARG A 547 -20.50 -5.09 14.36
CA ARG A 547 -19.50 -4.15 14.86
C ARG A 547 -19.83 -2.79 14.28
N VAL A 548 -19.78 -1.76 15.11
CA VAL A 548 -20.05 -0.37 14.70
C VAL A 548 -18.83 0.48 15.05
N GLY A 549 -18.50 1.40 14.14
CA GLY A 549 -17.47 2.40 14.32
C GLY A 549 -18.03 3.80 14.09
N LEU A 550 -17.51 4.79 14.80
CA LEU A 550 -17.83 6.20 14.60
C LEU A 550 -16.54 7.02 14.73
N VAL A 551 -16.14 7.65 13.63
CA VAL A 551 -15.07 8.65 13.64
C VAL A 551 -15.69 10.01 13.98
N LEU A 552 -15.13 10.69 14.99
CA LEU A 552 -15.50 12.02 15.44
C LEU A 552 -14.29 12.94 15.33
N TYR A 553 -14.40 13.94 14.46
CA TYR A 553 -13.48 15.06 14.38
C TYR A 553 -14.07 16.23 15.16
N ASN A 554 -13.43 16.59 16.27
CA ASN A 554 -13.77 17.77 17.04
C ASN A 554 -12.74 18.87 16.75
N SER A 555 -13.16 19.85 15.94
CA SER A 555 -12.37 21.05 15.62
C SER A 555 -12.69 22.23 16.53
N CYS A 556 -13.60 22.06 17.50
CA CYS A 556 -13.93 23.06 18.49
C CYS A 556 -12.70 23.35 19.38
N GLY A 557 -12.67 24.55 19.97
CA GLY A 557 -11.61 24.94 20.91
C GLY A 557 -11.68 24.21 22.25
N ASP A 558 -12.77 23.51 22.52
CA ASP A 558 -13.14 22.92 23.79
C ASP A 558 -13.83 21.55 23.62
N ALA A 559 -14.01 20.85 24.74
CA ALA A 559 -14.67 19.55 24.77
C ALA A 559 -16.19 19.72 24.64
N GLN A 560 -16.81 18.82 23.87
CA GLN A 560 -18.25 18.83 23.59
C GLN A 560 -18.89 17.56 24.13
N ASN A 561 -19.96 17.70 24.92
CA ASN A 561 -20.72 16.56 25.42
C ASN A 561 -21.85 16.22 24.44
N LEU A 562 -21.63 15.20 23.61
CA LEU A 562 -22.54 14.82 22.54
C LEU A 562 -23.51 13.72 23.00
N ALA A 563 -24.80 13.91 22.73
CA ALA A 563 -25.79 12.86 22.77
C ALA A 563 -25.75 12.06 21.46
N LEU A 564 -25.37 10.79 21.54
CA LEU A 564 -25.32 9.88 20.40
C LEU A 564 -26.52 8.93 20.45
N ASN A 565 -27.10 8.61 19.30
CA ASN A 565 -28.07 7.54 19.14
C ASN A 565 -27.57 6.58 18.06
N ILE A 566 -27.40 5.30 18.41
CA ILE A 566 -26.97 4.26 17.48
C ILE A 566 -28.07 3.22 17.42
N ASP A 567 -28.74 3.12 16.28
CA ASP A 567 -29.86 2.21 16.05
C ASP A 567 -30.92 2.24 17.18
N GLY A 568 -31.27 3.44 17.65
CA GLY A 568 -32.24 3.63 18.73
C GLY A 568 -31.66 3.49 20.15
N ARG A 569 -30.36 3.28 20.32
CA ARG A 569 -29.72 3.20 21.64
C ARG A 569 -28.97 4.48 21.94
N ALA A 570 -29.46 5.24 22.92
CA ALA A 570 -28.86 6.51 23.32
C ALA A 570 -27.63 6.29 24.20
N THR A 571 -26.60 7.11 24.01
CA THR A 571 -25.45 7.26 24.90
C THR A 571 -24.99 8.71 24.90
N THR A 572 -24.14 9.10 25.85
CA THR A 572 -23.44 10.38 25.80
C THR A 572 -21.94 10.14 25.67
N PHE A 573 -21.24 11.02 24.96
CA PHE A 573 -19.79 10.95 24.84
C PHE A 573 -19.19 12.36 24.89
N ASN A 574 -18.22 12.55 25.79
CA ASN A 574 -17.49 13.80 25.89
C ASN A 574 -16.31 13.80 24.91
N THR A 575 -16.51 14.37 23.72
CA THR A 575 -15.46 14.45 22.70
C THR A 575 -14.57 15.65 22.96
N ARG A 576 -13.26 15.40 23.12
CA ARG A 576 -12.25 16.46 23.28
C ARG A 576 -11.81 16.97 21.91
N PRO A 577 -11.26 18.19 21.80
CA PRO A 577 -10.60 18.64 20.57
C PRO A 577 -9.62 17.57 20.09
N GLY A 578 -9.60 17.29 18.79
CA GLY A 578 -8.82 16.18 18.23
C GLY A 578 -9.65 15.21 17.41
N LEU A 579 -9.10 14.02 17.19
CA LEU A 579 -9.72 12.94 16.42
C LEU A 579 -9.99 11.75 17.34
N THR A 580 -11.23 11.27 17.33
CA THR A 580 -11.65 10.10 18.12
C THR A 580 -12.29 9.06 17.21
N SER A 581 -11.95 7.79 17.38
CA SER A 581 -12.66 6.67 16.74
C SER A 581 -13.26 5.77 17.80
N LEU A 582 -14.58 5.83 17.96
CA LEU A 582 -15.33 4.94 18.85
C LEU A 582 -15.60 3.63 18.12
N VAL A 583 -15.47 2.51 18.82
CA VAL A 583 -15.78 1.17 18.30
C VAL A 583 -16.50 0.35 19.36
N TRP A 584 -17.50 -0.41 18.94
CA TRP A 584 -18.28 -1.29 19.83
C TRP A 584 -19.02 -2.36 19.03
N VAL A 585 -19.66 -3.28 19.76
CA VAL A 585 -20.59 -4.26 19.21
C VAL A 585 -22.02 -3.86 19.53
N ALA A 586 -22.92 -4.07 18.57
CA ALA A 586 -24.34 -3.76 18.68
C ALA A 586 -25.18 -4.97 18.25
N PRO A 587 -26.42 -5.09 18.74
CA PRO A 587 -27.33 -6.17 18.38
C PRO A 587 -27.77 -6.21 16.92
#